data_AF-A0A6M1SBR4-F1
#
_entry.id   AF-A0A6M1SBR4-F1
#
_cell.length_a   1.000
_cell.length_b   1.000
_cell.length_c   1.000
_cell.angle_alpha   90.00
_cell.angle_beta   90.00
_cell.angle_gamma   90.00
#
_symmetry.space_group_name_H-M   'P 1'
#
loop_
_entity.id
_entity.type
_entity.pdbx_description
1 polymer ?
#
loop_
_entity_poly.entity_id
_entity_poly.type
_entity_poly.pdbx_seq_one_letter_code
_entity_poly.pdbx_strand_id
1 'polypeptide(L)'
;MRALLIAASLLAVSISSAHAGNIALQQTQNGWLNDSEVQQTSNFSGNNKFDTLQNGDFNYAGAVQRANGGENIVVNTQNGAVNSAFANQSSIFGFNGVQTKQTGLFNQSVTEQTSTRNSNEAFVTQSGERNWARTNQSGSASGLNGSDTTQSGFGNVSSTNQFGEGGRNISLTTQAGAFNQSNTDQISVGGSNQSSTTQNGVGNVSSVWQSAN
;
A
#
# COMPACT_ATOMS: atom_id res chain seq x y z
N MET A 1 21.02 17.26 -35.31
CA MET A 1 21.27 16.82 -33.92
C MET A 1 19.96 16.91 -33.15
N ARG A 2 19.35 15.77 -32.82
CA ARG A 2 18.18 15.74 -31.92
C ARG A 2 18.71 15.77 -30.49
N ALA A 3 18.39 16.83 -29.75
CA ALA A 3 18.71 16.92 -28.34
C ALA A 3 17.93 15.84 -27.58
N LEU A 4 18.66 14.91 -26.97
CA LEU A 4 18.13 13.98 -25.99
C LEU A 4 17.92 14.77 -24.70
N LEU A 5 16.72 15.32 -24.50
CA LEU A 5 16.31 15.84 -23.19
C LEU A 5 16.09 14.62 -22.29
N ILE A 6 17.08 14.31 -21.45
CA ILE A 6 16.89 13.43 -20.31
C ILE A 6 16.09 14.25 -19.30
N ALA A 7 14.76 14.09 -19.26
CA ALA A 7 13.91 14.75 -18.28
C ALA A 7 14.25 14.16 -16.89
N ALA A 8 14.82 15.00 -16.03
CA ALA A 8 15.27 14.62 -14.70
C ALA A 8 14.09 14.13 -13.86
N SER A 9 14.27 12.98 -13.22
CA SER A 9 13.45 12.57 -12.09
C SER A 9 13.81 13.40 -10.86
N LEU A 10 12.81 13.72 -10.05
CA LEU A 10 13.03 14.29 -8.72
C LEU A 10 13.10 13.13 -7.72
N LEU A 11 14.17 13.10 -6.94
CA LEU A 11 14.37 12.15 -5.86
C LEU A 11 14.49 12.95 -4.56
N ALA A 12 13.47 12.91 -3.72
CA ALA A 12 13.50 13.49 -2.39
C ALA A 12 13.60 12.37 -1.34
N VAL A 13 14.77 12.24 -0.73
CA VAL A 13 15.06 11.20 0.26
C VAL A 13 15.46 11.86 1.57
N SER A 14 14.77 11.52 2.65
CA SER A 14 15.19 11.85 4.01
C SER A 14 15.30 10.57 4.85
N ILE A 15 16.51 10.29 5.32
CA ILE A 15 16.84 9.07 6.04
C ILE A 15 17.45 9.46 7.38
N SER A 16 16.94 8.86 8.47
CA SER A 16 17.58 8.92 9.77
C SER A 16 17.58 7.54 10.44
N SER A 17 18.72 7.13 10.99
CA SER A 17 18.82 5.92 11.81
C SER A 17 19.54 6.23 13.11
N ALA A 18 18.98 5.78 14.23
CA ALA A 18 19.69 5.76 15.49
C ALA A 18 19.81 4.31 15.97
N HIS A 19 21.05 3.81 16.01
CA HIS A 19 21.43 2.43 16.36
C HIS A 19 21.04 1.37 15.32
N ALA A 20 22.05 0.72 14.70
CA ALA A 20 22.08 -0.56 13.96
C ALA A 20 20.89 -0.99 13.04
N GLY A 21 19.93 -0.12 12.75
CA GLY A 21 18.81 -0.41 11.85
C GLY A 21 19.22 -0.29 10.38
N ASN A 22 18.72 -1.18 9.53
CA ASN A 22 18.98 -1.15 8.09
C ASN A 22 17.89 -0.34 7.37
N ILE A 23 18.33 0.55 6.49
CA ILE A 23 17.45 1.30 5.60
C ILE A 23 17.87 0.98 4.16
N ALA A 24 16.97 0.34 3.42
CA ALA A 24 17.17 -0.02 2.03
C ALA A 24 16.22 0.79 1.14
N LEU A 25 16.79 1.42 0.10
CA LEU A 25 16.07 2.18 -0.89
C LEU A 25 16.53 1.76 -2.29
N GLN A 26 15.61 1.24 -3.10
CA GLN A 26 15.84 0.98 -4.51
C GLN A 26 14.79 1.69 -5.35
N GLN A 27 15.23 2.49 -6.32
CA GLN A 27 14.34 3.22 -7.22
C GLN A 27 14.79 3.07 -8.66
N THR A 28 13.88 2.68 -9.54
CA THR A 28 14.11 2.57 -10.98
C THR A 28 12.98 3.30 -11.71
N GLN A 29 13.33 4.31 -12.49
CA GLN A 29 12.38 5.16 -13.21
C GLN A 29 12.72 5.17 -14.70
N ASN A 30 11.78 4.71 -15.51
CA ASN A 30 11.86 4.70 -16.97
C ASN A 30 10.71 5.56 -17.52
N GLY A 31 11.02 6.63 -18.26
CA GLY A 31 10.02 7.53 -18.85
C GLY A 31 10.13 8.97 -18.32
N TRP A 32 9.11 9.79 -18.58
CA TRP A 32 9.19 11.25 -18.37
C TRP A 32 8.58 11.66 -17.02
N LEU A 33 9.32 12.45 -16.23
CA LEU A 33 8.81 13.14 -15.03
C LEU A 33 8.14 12.23 -13.99
N ASN A 34 8.61 10.98 -13.83
CA ASN A 34 8.24 10.17 -12.68
C ASN A 34 8.84 10.77 -11.40
N ASP A 35 8.07 10.75 -10.32
CA ASP A 35 8.45 11.29 -9.02
C ASP A 35 8.40 10.21 -7.94
N SER A 36 9.34 10.27 -7.00
CA SER A 36 9.33 9.40 -5.83
C SER A 36 9.89 10.11 -4.61
N GLU A 37 9.14 9.97 -3.51
CA GLU A 37 9.45 10.60 -2.23
C GLU A 37 9.52 9.53 -1.14
N VAL A 38 10.63 9.47 -0.41
CA VAL A 38 10.81 8.49 0.67
C VAL A 38 11.35 9.15 1.92
N GLN A 39 10.64 8.94 3.04
CA GLN A 39 11.05 9.34 4.37
C GLN A 39 11.16 8.11 5.26
N GLN A 40 12.38 7.74 5.66
CA GLN A 40 12.64 6.55 6.47
C GLN A 40 13.30 6.92 7.80
N THR A 41 12.73 6.44 8.89
CA THR A 41 13.29 6.58 10.24
C THR A 41 13.35 5.21 10.90
N SER A 42 14.53 4.78 11.34
CA SER A 42 14.69 3.52 12.08
C SER A 42 15.41 3.71 13.42
N ASN A 43 14.92 3.00 14.44
CA ASN A 43 15.50 2.96 15.77
C ASN A 43 15.55 1.50 16.28
N PHE A 44 16.47 1.20 17.21
CA PHE A 44 16.56 -0.10 17.90
C PHE A 44 16.63 -1.30 16.96
N SER A 45 17.50 -1.26 15.93
CA SER A 45 17.60 -2.29 14.89
C SER A 45 16.35 -2.48 14.03
N GLY A 46 15.46 -1.48 13.99
CA GLY A 46 14.33 -1.48 13.07
C GLY A 46 14.79 -1.41 11.60
N ASN A 47 14.06 -2.09 10.71
CA ASN A 47 14.37 -2.14 9.28
C ASN A 47 13.30 -1.42 8.47
N ASN A 48 13.71 -0.53 7.57
CA ASN A 48 12.82 0.04 6.57
C ASN A 48 13.33 -0.32 5.18
N LYS A 49 12.43 -0.76 4.31
CA LYS A 49 12.73 -1.05 2.91
C LYS A 49 11.70 -0.37 2.01
N PHE A 50 12.18 0.36 1.02
CA PHE A 50 11.37 0.90 -0.06
C PHE A 50 11.97 0.53 -1.41
N ASP A 51 11.22 -0.23 -2.20
CA ASP A 51 11.56 -0.55 -3.58
C ASP A 51 10.49 0.06 -4.50
N THR A 52 10.90 0.85 -5.48
CA THR A 52 9.98 1.33 -6.52
C THR A 52 10.51 1.13 -7.94
N LEU A 53 9.60 0.72 -8.83
CA LEU A 53 9.79 0.63 -10.26
C LEU A 53 8.66 1.41 -10.95
N GLN A 54 9.00 2.50 -11.64
CA GLN A 54 8.04 3.32 -12.38
C GLN A 54 8.39 3.31 -13.86
N ASN A 55 7.46 2.86 -14.71
CA ASN A 55 7.60 2.83 -16.15
C ASN A 55 6.49 3.65 -16.80
N GLY A 56 6.85 4.64 -17.62
CA GLY A 56 5.94 5.58 -18.27
C GLY A 56 6.07 6.98 -17.69
N ASP A 57 5.01 7.78 -17.72
CA ASP A 57 5.13 9.23 -17.54
C ASP A 57 4.35 9.73 -16.30
N PHE A 58 4.93 10.63 -15.52
CA PHE A 58 4.28 11.28 -14.37
C PHE A 58 3.75 10.35 -13.27
N ASN A 59 4.29 9.14 -13.13
CA ASN A 59 3.91 8.29 -12.01
C ASN A 59 4.52 8.82 -10.70
N TYR A 60 3.78 8.71 -9.60
CA TYR A 60 4.21 9.11 -8.26
C TYR A 60 4.26 7.90 -7.31
N ALA A 61 5.37 7.70 -6.62
CA ALA A 61 5.54 6.67 -5.61
C ALA A 61 6.12 7.27 -4.32
N GLY A 62 5.33 7.30 -3.26
CA GLY A 62 5.71 7.87 -1.97
C GLY A 62 5.73 6.85 -0.83
N ALA A 63 6.64 7.01 0.12
CA ALA A 63 6.54 6.32 1.41
C ALA A 63 7.06 7.11 2.60
N VAL A 64 6.41 6.90 3.74
CA VAL A 64 6.88 7.28 5.07
C VAL A 64 6.96 6.01 5.90
N GLN A 65 8.15 5.65 6.40
CA GLN A 65 8.36 4.43 7.18
C GLN A 65 9.08 4.73 8.49
N ARG A 66 8.49 4.29 9.61
CA ARG A 66 8.99 4.52 10.96
C ARG A 66 9.08 3.20 11.70
N ALA A 67 10.27 2.62 11.78
CA ALA A 67 10.51 1.33 12.44
C ALA A 67 11.23 1.52 13.79
N ASN A 68 10.67 0.95 14.86
CA ASN A 68 11.30 0.88 16.17
C ASN A 68 11.38 -0.59 16.60
N GLY A 69 12.53 -1.23 16.34
CA GLY A 69 12.73 -2.68 16.55
C GLY A 69 11.80 -3.58 15.73
N GLY A 70 11.07 -3.02 14.77
CA GLY A 70 10.21 -3.73 13.82
C GLY A 70 10.66 -3.53 12.38
N GLU A 71 9.83 -3.95 11.43
CA GLU A 71 10.12 -3.88 10.00
C GLU A 71 8.99 -3.19 9.24
N ASN A 72 9.36 -2.36 8.27
CA ASN A 72 8.43 -1.77 7.31
C ASN A 72 8.96 -2.03 5.90
N ILE A 73 8.12 -2.55 5.02
CA ILE A 73 8.46 -2.83 3.62
C ILE A 73 7.39 -2.20 2.72
N VAL A 74 7.84 -1.41 1.74
CA VAL A 74 7.04 -0.86 0.66
C VAL A 74 7.64 -1.32 -0.66
N VAL A 75 6.80 -1.91 -1.52
CA VAL A 75 7.16 -2.26 -2.89
C VAL A 75 6.12 -1.66 -3.84
N ASN A 76 6.53 -0.73 -4.70
CA ASN A 76 5.65 -0.04 -5.64
C ASN A 76 6.09 -0.31 -7.08
N THR A 77 5.21 -0.91 -7.90
CA THR A 77 5.44 -1.09 -9.35
C THR A 77 4.33 -0.39 -10.13
N GLN A 78 4.69 0.60 -10.94
CA GLN A 78 3.75 1.41 -11.72
C GLN A 78 4.11 1.34 -13.21
N ASN A 79 3.15 1.01 -14.06
CA ASN A 79 3.31 0.97 -15.51
C ASN A 79 2.19 1.76 -16.19
N GLY A 80 2.53 2.81 -16.92
CA GLY A 80 1.59 3.70 -17.58
C GLY A 80 1.83 5.14 -17.15
N ALA A 81 0.77 5.94 -17.06
CA ALA A 81 0.92 7.36 -16.77
C ALA A 81 0.06 7.84 -15.60
N VAL A 82 0.62 8.77 -14.83
CA VAL A 82 -0.06 9.44 -13.70
C VAL A 82 -0.62 8.47 -12.64
N ASN A 83 -0.02 7.28 -12.50
CA ASN A 83 -0.38 6.39 -11.39
C ASN A 83 0.26 6.92 -10.10
N SER A 84 -0.45 6.78 -8.98
CA SER A 84 0.01 7.25 -7.67
C SER A 84 -0.09 6.14 -6.62
N ALA A 85 1.01 5.85 -5.94
CA ALA A 85 1.08 4.91 -4.84
C ALA A 85 1.73 5.58 -3.63
N PHE A 86 1.04 5.61 -2.49
CA PHE A 86 1.58 6.17 -1.26
C PHE A 86 1.42 5.18 -0.11
N ALA A 87 2.48 5.01 0.69
CA ALA A 87 2.48 4.15 1.86
C ALA A 87 2.97 4.88 3.11
N ASN A 88 2.22 4.77 4.20
CA ASN A 88 2.64 5.27 5.52
C ASN A 88 2.63 4.12 6.52
N GLN A 89 3.80 3.74 7.02
CA GLN A 89 3.99 2.58 7.88
C GLN A 89 4.70 2.97 9.17
N SER A 90 4.15 2.54 10.31
CA SER A 90 4.82 2.64 11.61
C SER A 90 4.78 1.30 12.34
N SER A 91 5.95 0.78 12.69
CA SER A 91 6.10 -0.49 13.40
C SER A 91 6.89 -0.31 14.69
N ILE A 92 6.40 -0.94 15.76
CA ILE A 92 7.08 -1.07 17.05
C ILE A 92 7.16 -2.56 17.36
N PHE A 93 8.35 -3.16 17.20
CA PHE A 93 8.57 -4.61 17.33
C PHE A 93 7.57 -5.46 16.52
N GLY A 94 7.06 -4.92 15.42
CA GLY A 94 6.07 -5.54 14.53
C GLY A 94 6.50 -5.45 13.07
N PHE A 95 5.61 -5.85 12.17
CA PHE A 95 5.85 -5.85 10.73
C PHE A 95 4.73 -5.07 10.02
N ASN A 96 5.09 -4.26 9.03
CA ASN A 96 4.16 -3.71 8.05
C ASN A 96 4.70 -3.95 6.65
N GLY A 97 3.91 -4.60 5.80
CA GLY A 97 4.25 -4.85 4.40
C GLY A 97 3.17 -4.29 3.48
N VAL A 98 3.59 -3.55 2.46
CA VAL A 98 2.71 -3.14 1.37
C VAL A 98 3.35 -3.43 0.02
N GLN A 99 2.56 -3.99 -0.87
CA GLN A 99 2.89 -4.14 -2.27
C GLN A 99 1.79 -3.52 -3.13
N THR A 100 2.16 -2.52 -3.94
CA THR A 100 1.27 -1.88 -4.90
C THR A 100 1.73 -2.18 -6.32
N LYS A 101 0.82 -2.66 -7.16
CA LYS A 101 1.02 -2.83 -8.60
C LYS A 101 -0.08 -2.10 -9.36
N GLN A 102 0.30 -1.09 -10.14
CA GLN A 102 -0.63 -0.29 -10.94
C GLN A 102 -0.25 -0.36 -12.42
N THR A 103 -1.22 -0.70 -13.28
CA THR A 103 -1.07 -0.67 -14.73
C THR A 103 -2.18 0.18 -15.34
N GLY A 104 -1.81 1.16 -16.16
CA GLY A 104 -2.74 2.02 -16.90
C GLY A 104 -2.62 3.49 -16.52
N LEU A 105 -3.75 4.19 -16.40
CA LEU A 105 -3.77 5.64 -16.27
C LEU A 105 -4.46 6.06 -14.97
N PHE A 106 -3.87 6.99 -14.22
CA PHE A 106 -4.53 7.61 -13.05
C PHE A 106 -5.00 6.63 -11.96
N ASN A 107 -4.39 5.44 -11.84
CA ASN A 107 -4.71 4.56 -10.71
C ASN A 107 -4.07 5.10 -9.44
N GLN A 108 -4.78 4.97 -8.32
CA GLN A 108 -4.39 5.53 -7.03
C GLN A 108 -4.51 4.49 -5.92
N SER A 109 -3.46 4.38 -5.11
CA SER A 109 -3.37 3.47 -3.97
C SER A 109 -2.79 4.21 -2.77
N VAL A 110 -3.49 4.11 -1.64
CA VAL A 110 -3.03 4.66 -0.35
C VAL A 110 -3.10 3.57 0.70
N THR A 111 -1.97 3.28 1.34
CA THR A 111 -1.91 2.29 2.42
C THR A 111 -1.33 2.92 3.68
N GLU A 112 -2.07 2.78 4.78
CA GLU A 112 -1.68 3.22 6.12
C GLU A 112 -1.63 2.01 7.05
N GLN A 113 -0.48 1.76 7.67
CA GLN A 113 -0.28 0.59 8.54
C GLN A 113 0.40 0.98 9.85
N THR A 114 -0.19 0.59 10.98
CA THR A 114 0.41 0.76 12.31
C THR A 114 0.42 -0.57 13.05
N SER A 115 1.60 -1.04 13.43
CA SER A 115 1.76 -2.32 14.17
C SER A 115 2.56 -2.14 15.45
N THR A 116 2.04 -2.71 16.55
CA THR A 116 2.78 -2.83 17.82
C THR A 116 2.83 -4.30 18.22
N ARG A 117 3.95 -4.97 17.93
CA ARG A 117 4.06 -6.44 18.04
C ARG A 117 2.97 -7.18 17.25
N ASN A 118 2.66 -6.71 16.05
CA ASN A 118 1.65 -7.26 15.14
C ASN A 118 2.22 -7.26 13.70
N SER A 119 1.61 -7.98 12.78
CA SER A 119 1.90 -7.94 11.35
C SER A 119 0.71 -7.41 10.54
N ASN A 120 0.92 -6.31 9.80
CA ASN A 120 -0.02 -5.82 8.80
C ASN A 120 0.52 -6.07 7.39
N GLU A 121 -0.31 -6.61 6.50
CA GLU A 121 0.02 -6.87 5.11
C GLU A 121 -1.06 -6.36 4.16
N ALA A 122 -0.65 -5.61 3.14
CA ALA A 122 -1.55 -5.05 2.14
C ALA A 122 -1.03 -5.28 0.72
N PHE A 123 -1.87 -5.89 -0.11
CA PHE A 123 -1.62 -6.09 -1.53
C PHE A 123 -2.66 -5.33 -2.34
N VAL A 124 -2.22 -4.45 -3.23
CA VAL A 124 -3.10 -3.68 -4.12
C VAL A 124 -2.65 -3.89 -5.56
N THR A 125 -3.54 -4.43 -6.38
CA THR A 125 -3.36 -4.57 -7.82
C THR A 125 -4.47 -3.84 -8.57
N GLN A 126 -4.09 -2.85 -9.38
CA GLN A 126 -5.03 -2.05 -10.16
C GLN A 126 -4.65 -2.10 -11.64
N SER A 127 -5.61 -2.41 -12.50
CA SER A 127 -5.43 -2.44 -13.95
C SER A 127 -6.55 -1.64 -14.63
N GLY A 128 -6.19 -0.69 -15.47
CA GLY A 128 -7.14 0.16 -16.19
C GLY A 128 -6.99 1.63 -15.80
N GLU A 129 -8.11 2.33 -15.65
CA GLU A 129 -8.10 3.78 -15.48
C GLU A 129 -8.84 4.20 -14.21
N ARG A 130 -8.26 5.15 -13.49
CA ARG A 130 -8.90 5.83 -12.35
C ARG A 130 -9.40 4.89 -11.24
N ASN A 131 -8.79 3.72 -11.08
CA ASN A 131 -9.12 2.88 -9.93
C ASN A 131 -8.51 3.48 -8.66
N TRP A 132 -9.24 3.43 -7.55
CA TRP A 132 -8.82 3.95 -6.25
C TRP A 132 -8.96 2.87 -5.19
N ALA A 133 -7.88 2.67 -4.42
CA ALA A 133 -7.83 1.73 -3.31
C ALA A 133 -7.24 2.42 -2.08
N ARG A 134 -7.90 2.24 -0.93
CA ARG A 134 -7.42 2.66 0.38
C ARG A 134 -7.41 1.47 1.33
N THR A 135 -6.26 1.23 1.96
CA THR A 135 -6.12 0.25 3.04
C THR A 135 -5.65 0.95 4.30
N ASN A 136 -6.36 0.75 5.42
CA ASN A 136 -5.93 1.14 6.75
C ASN A 136 -5.90 -0.09 7.66
N GLN A 137 -4.74 -0.41 8.20
CA GLN A 137 -4.57 -1.54 9.09
C GLN A 137 -3.88 -1.10 10.37
N SER A 138 -4.47 -1.47 11.50
CA SER A 138 -3.92 -1.18 12.80
C SER A 138 -4.02 -2.40 13.69
N GLY A 139 -2.98 -2.65 14.47
CA GLY A 139 -3.07 -3.77 15.39
C GLY A 139 -1.93 -3.93 16.37
N SER A 140 -2.20 -4.76 17.37
CA SER A 140 -1.32 -5.02 18.50
C SER A 140 -1.32 -6.51 18.92
N ALA A 141 -0.47 -6.84 19.89
CA ALA A 141 -0.54 -8.06 20.70
C ALA A 141 -0.52 -9.38 19.92
N SER A 142 0.36 -9.50 18.93
CA SER A 142 0.51 -10.68 18.04
C SER A 142 -0.68 -10.95 17.13
N GLY A 143 -1.52 -9.94 16.88
CA GLY A 143 -2.55 -10.02 15.84
C GLY A 143 -1.97 -10.06 14.43
N LEU A 144 -2.88 -10.14 13.45
CA LEU A 144 -2.54 -10.05 12.02
C LEU A 144 -3.67 -9.37 11.25
N ASN A 145 -3.34 -8.39 10.42
CA ASN A 145 -4.28 -7.83 9.45
C ASN A 145 -3.74 -8.05 8.02
N GLY A 146 -4.54 -8.69 7.17
CA GLY A 146 -4.22 -8.93 5.77
C GLY A 146 -5.32 -8.39 4.86
N SER A 147 -4.93 -7.62 3.83
CA SER A 147 -5.85 -7.15 2.81
C SER A 147 -5.30 -7.41 1.41
N ASP A 148 -6.14 -7.92 0.51
CA ASP A 148 -5.85 -8.03 -0.92
C ASP A 148 -6.97 -7.33 -1.71
N THR A 149 -6.60 -6.32 -2.47
CA THR A 149 -7.51 -5.58 -3.35
C THR A 149 -7.04 -5.71 -4.80
N THR A 150 -7.89 -6.30 -5.64
CA THR A 150 -7.70 -6.38 -7.09
C THR A 150 -8.82 -5.63 -7.81
N GLN A 151 -8.46 -4.62 -8.60
CA GLN A 151 -9.40 -3.82 -9.38
C GLN A 151 -9.02 -3.84 -10.87
N SER A 152 -9.99 -4.13 -11.73
CA SER A 152 -9.82 -4.13 -13.18
C SER A 152 -10.93 -3.33 -13.86
N GLY A 153 -10.55 -2.33 -14.65
CA GLY A 153 -11.47 -1.50 -15.44
C GLY A 153 -11.41 -0.02 -15.07
N PHE A 154 -12.56 0.64 -15.01
CA PHE A 154 -12.66 2.10 -14.94
C PHE A 154 -13.30 2.57 -13.64
N GLY A 155 -12.59 3.37 -12.84
CA GLY A 155 -13.22 4.08 -11.73
C GLY A 155 -13.71 3.20 -10.58
N ASN A 156 -13.13 2.00 -10.38
CA ASN A 156 -13.50 1.17 -9.24
C ASN A 156 -12.89 1.73 -7.94
N VAL A 157 -13.62 1.62 -6.84
CA VAL A 157 -13.28 2.18 -5.52
C VAL A 157 -13.33 1.06 -4.48
N SER A 158 -12.25 0.87 -3.73
CA SER A 158 -12.16 -0.09 -2.64
C SER A 158 -11.59 0.56 -1.39
N SER A 159 -12.21 0.32 -0.25
CA SER A 159 -11.74 0.76 1.06
C SER A 159 -11.76 -0.43 2.04
N THR A 160 -10.64 -0.65 2.72
CA THR A 160 -10.49 -1.70 3.73
C THR A 160 -9.93 -1.11 5.01
N ASN A 161 -10.67 -1.22 6.10
CA ASN A 161 -10.21 -0.86 7.45
C ASN A 161 -10.17 -2.11 8.33
N GLN A 162 -9.04 -2.39 8.95
CA GLN A 162 -8.86 -3.55 9.82
C GLN A 162 -8.21 -3.15 11.15
N PHE A 163 -8.83 -3.54 12.25
CA PHE A 163 -8.30 -3.40 13.60
C PHE A 163 -8.14 -4.79 14.24
N GLY A 164 -6.91 -5.19 14.57
CA GLY A 164 -6.60 -6.50 15.14
C GLY A 164 -5.80 -6.40 16.44
N GLU A 165 -6.39 -6.79 17.55
CA GLU A 165 -5.72 -6.90 18.85
C GLU A 165 -5.63 -8.36 19.26
N GLY A 166 -4.46 -8.98 19.06
CA GLY A 166 -4.26 -10.41 19.30
C GLY A 166 -5.11 -11.36 18.44
N GLY A 167 -5.90 -10.82 17.52
CA GLY A 167 -6.74 -11.55 16.58
C GLY A 167 -6.33 -11.32 15.12
N ARG A 168 -7.06 -11.97 14.21
CA ARG A 168 -6.79 -11.92 12.77
C ARG A 168 -7.92 -11.25 11.99
N ASN A 169 -7.60 -10.40 11.02
CA ASN A 169 -8.54 -9.90 10.02
C ASN A 169 -8.00 -10.16 8.62
N ILE A 170 -8.79 -10.78 7.76
CA ILE A 170 -8.47 -11.01 6.34
C ILE A 170 -9.59 -10.44 5.48
N SER A 171 -9.23 -9.58 4.53
CA SER A 171 -10.15 -9.03 3.53
C SER A 171 -9.63 -9.28 2.13
N LEU A 172 -10.50 -9.84 1.28
CA LEU A 172 -10.27 -9.97 -0.16
C LEU A 172 -11.33 -9.18 -0.91
N THR A 173 -10.91 -8.24 -1.76
CA THR A 173 -11.80 -7.48 -2.63
C THR A 173 -11.38 -7.65 -4.09
N THR A 174 -12.28 -8.13 -4.93
CA THR A 174 -12.12 -8.17 -6.40
C THR A 174 -13.22 -7.36 -7.06
N GLN A 175 -12.85 -6.37 -7.88
CA GLN A 175 -13.78 -5.55 -8.65
C GLN A 175 -13.39 -5.57 -10.13
N ALA A 176 -14.30 -6.00 -11.00
CA ALA A 176 -14.12 -5.98 -12.44
C ALA A 176 -15.27 -5.21 -13.11
N GLY A 177 -14.92 -4.26 -13.98
CA GLY A 177 -15.87 -3.43 -14.71
C GLY A 177 -15.72 -1.96 -14.34
N ALA A 178 -16.83 -1.24 -14.19
CA ALA A 178 -16.79 0.20 -14.02
C ALA A 178 -17.55 0.67 -12.78
N PHE A 179 -16.99 1.65 -12.06
CA PHE A 179 -17.65 2.32 -10.94
C PHE A 179 -18.15 1.37 -9.83
N ASN A 180 -17.49 0.24 -9.63
CA ASN A 180 -17.81 -0.63 -8.49
C ASN A 180 -17.24 -0.03 -7.20
N GLN A 181 -17.98 -0.14 -6.11
CA GLN A 181 -17.60 0.36 -4.79
C GLN A 181 -17.67 -0.76 -3.75
N SER A 182 -16.57 -0.96 -3.01
CA SER A 182 -16.47 -1.94 -1.93
C SER A 182 -15.94 -1.25 -0.68
N ASN A 183 -16.59 -1.48 0.45
CA ASN A 183 -16.11 -1.11 1.77
C ASN A 183 -16.04 -2.35 2.68
N THR A 184 -14.92 -2.54 3.36
CA THR A 184 -14.76 -3.61 4.37
C THR A 184 -14.23 -3.03 5.66
N ASP A 185 -14.95 -3.25 6.75
CA ASP A 185 -14.54 -2.90 8.12
C ASP A 185 -14.49 -4.17 8.97
N GLN A 186 -13.33 -4.49 9.55
CA GLN A 186 -13.15 -5.68 10.39
C GLN A 186 -12.46 -5.34 11.71
N ILE A 187 -13.05 -5.79 12.82
CA ILE A 187 -12.51 -5.58 14.17
C ILE A 187 -12.36 -6.95 14.84
N SER A 188 -11.16 -7.28 15.29
CA SER A 188 -10.88 -8.56 15.94
C SER A 188 -10.10 -8.35 17.23
N VAL A 189 -10.61 -8.90 18.33
CA VAL A 189 -9.95 -8.94 19.64
C VAL A 189 -9.77 -10.40 20.03
N GLY A 190 -8.60 -11.00 19.79
CA GLY A 190 -8.36 -12.44 20.00
C GLY A 190 -9.05 -13.40 19.02
N GLY A 191 -10.09 -12.93 18.31
CA GLY A 191 -10.85 -13.71 17.33
C GLY A 191 -10.26 -13.72 15.91
N SER A 192 -11.08 -14.11 14.93
CA SER A 192 -10.70 -14.07 13.51
C SER A 192 -11.87 -13.64 12.61
N ASN A 193 -11.65 -12.61 11.79
CA ASN A 193 -12.57 -12.21 10.72
C ASN A 193 -11.99 -12.57 9.35
N GLN A 194 -12.86 -13.02 8.45
CA GLN A 194 -12.54 -13.21 7.04
C GLN A 194 -13.70 -12.70 6.18
N SER A 195 -13.40 -11.82 5.23
CA SER A 195 -14.36 -11.30 4.25
C SER A 195 -13.83 -11.47 2.84
N SER A 196 -14.77 -11.67 1.91
CA SER A 196 -14.51 -11.72 0.47
C SER A 196 -15.62 -10.99 -0.26
N THR A 197 -15.27 -10.00 -1.07
CA THR A 197 -16.18 -9.23 -1.92
C THR A 197 -15.77 -9.40 -3.38
N THR A 198 -16.69 -9.84 -4.23
CA THR A 198 -16.50 -9.92 -5.68
C THR A 198 -17.60 -9.12 -6.38
N GLN A 199 -17.23 -8.12 -7.17
CA GLN A 199 -18.16 -7.29 -7.94
C GLN A 199 -17.78 -7.31 -9.42
N ASN A 200 -18.70 -7.80 -10.26
CA ASN A 200 -18.54 -7.82 -11.71
C ASN A 200 -19.65 -6.95 -12.34
N GLY A 201 -19.27 -6.01 -13.20
CA GLY A 201 -20.23 -5.17 -13.93
C GLY A 201 -20.06 -3.68 -13.61
N VAL A 202 -21.18 -2.95 -13.64
CA VAL A 202 -21.19 -1.49 -13.55
C VAL A 202 -21.97 -1.03 -12.31
N GLY A 203 -21.35 -0.20 -11.49
CA GLY A 203 -22.05 0.50 -10.40
C GLY A 203 -22.43 -0.39 -9.21
N ASN A 204 -21.79 -1.55 -9.03
CA ASN A 204 -22.09 -2.39 -7.87
C ASN A 204 -21.59 -1.73 -6.58
N VAL A 205 -22.35 -1.83 -5.50
CA VAL A 205 -21.97 -1.32 -4.16
C VAL A 205 -22.03 -2.46 -3.15
N SER A 206 -20.97 -2.62 -2.34
CA SER A 206 -20.86 -3.63 -1.29
C SER A 206 -20.29 -3.01 -0.03
N SER A 207 -20.82 -3.41 1.12
CA SER A 207 -20.29 -3.05 2.44
C SER A 207 -20.27 -4.27 3.33
N VAL A 208 -19.12 -4.58 3.91
CA VAL A 208 -18.93 -5.67 4.87
C VAL A 208 -18.49 -5.08 6.20
N TRP A 209 -19.18 -5.44 7.27
CA TRP A 209 -18.77 -5.15 8.65
C TRP A 209 -18.71 -6.46 9.43
N GLN A 210 -17.58 -6.73 10.08
CA GLN A 210 -17.41 -7.94 10.91
C GLN A 210 -16.69 -7.60 12.22
N SER A 211 -17.12 -8.26 13.29
CA SER A 211 -16.49 -8.20 14.60
C SER A 211 -16.28 -9.60 15.15
N ALA A 212 -15.09 -9.87 15.68
CA ALA A 212 -14.75 -11.14 16.33
C ALA A 212 -14.09 -10.89 17.69
N ASN A 213 -14.41 -11.75 18.67
CA ASN A 213 -13.83 -11.76 20.02
C ASN A 213 -13.27 -13.16 20.33
#